data_AF-A0A430UPL0-F1
#
_entry.id   AF-A0A430UPL0-F1
#
_cell.length_a   1.000
_cell.length_b   1.000
_cell.length_c   1.000
_cell.angle_alpha   90.00
_cell.angle_beta   90.00
_cell.angle_gamma   90.00
#
_symmetry.space_group_name_H-M   'P 1'
#
loop_
_entity.id
_entity.type
_entity.pdbx_description
1 polymer ?
#
loop_
_entity_poly.entity_id
_entity_poly.type
_entity_poly.pdbx_seq_one_letter_code
_entity_poly.pdbx_strand_id
1 'polypeptide(L)' 'LGESLAGSTLTMDQALRKLVAFGLSLEEAARRLSTYPARYLGLKDRGEIAPGKRADLLVLGEDLRVEAVYLGGRRVAR' A
#
# COMPACT_ATOMS: atom_id res chain seq x y z
N LEU A 1 20.83 7.86 27.21
CA LEU A 1 20.55 8.66 26.00
C LEU A 1 19.22 8.20 25.43
N GLY A 2 18.13 8.76 25.96
CA GLY A 2 16.79 8.53 25.41
C GLY A 2 16.59 9.51 24.29
N GLU A 3 16.71 9.04 23.05
CA GLU A 3 16.23 9.78 21.89
C GLU A 3 14.78 9.37 21.68
N SER A 4 13.83 10.29 21.85
CA SER A 4 12.42 9.97 21.65
C SER A 4 12.16 9.70 20.16
N LEU A 5 11.47 8.60 19.86
CA LEU A 5 10.96 8.33 18.52
C LEU A 5 9.90 9.38 18.16
N ALA A 6 10.31 10.41 17.43
CA ALA A 6 9.42 11.43 16.88
C ALA A 6 9.06 11.09 15.42
N GLY A 7 8.13 10.15 15.24
CA GLY A 7 7.60 9.77 13.93
C GLY A 7 8.48 8.80 13.14
N SER A 8 8.18 8.67 11.84
CA SER A 8 8.91 7.79 10.92
C SER A 8 9.04 8.44 9.54
N THR A 9 10.17 8.21 8.87
CA THR A 9 10.39 8.54 7.45
C THR A 9 9.97 7.39 6.52
N LEU A 10 9.39 6.31 7.07
CA LEU A 10 8.96 5.15 6.32
C LEU A 10 7.80 5.51 5.38
N THR A 11 7.99 5.30 4.09
CA THR A 11 6.93 5.41 3.09
C THR A 11 6.18 4.06 2.94
N MET A 12 4.97 4.10 2.37
CA MET A 12 4.14 2.90 2.23
C MET A 12 4.72 1.85 1.28
N ASP A 13 5.42 2.25 0.22
CA ASP A 13 6.12 1.32 -0.68
C ASP A 13 7.31 0.66 0.02
N GLN A 14 8.04 1.40 0.87
CA GLN A 14 9.08 0.82 1.72
C GLN A 14 8.48 -0.14 2.75
N ALA A 15 7.32 0.20 3.34
CA ALA A 15 6.62 -0.67 4.27
C ALA A 15 6.22 -2.01 3.62
N LEU A 16 5.70 -1.97 2.38
CA LEU A 16 5.38 -3.18 1.62
C LEU A 16 6.60 -4.07 1.44
N ARG A 17 7.70 -3.51 0.92
CA ARG A 17 8.94 -4.27 0.71
C ARG A 17 9.50 -4.84 2.01
N LYS A 18 9.43 -4.09 3.12
CA LYS A 18 9.86 -4.56 4.44
C LYS A 18 8.99 -5.71 4.95
N LEU A 19 7.67 -5.63 4.83
CA LEU A 19 6.77 -6.71 5.25
C LEU A 19 7.03 -8.00 4.47
N VAL A 20 7.24 -7.90 3.15
CA VAL A 20 7.60 -9.06 2.33
C VAL A 20 8.98 -9.61 2.70
N ALA A 21 9.97 -8.74 2.92
CA ALA A 21 11.29 -9.16 3.38
C ALA A 21 11.28 -9.84 4.77
N PHE A 22 10.29 -9.53 5.61
CA PHE A 22 10.05 -10.21 6.89
C PHE A 22 9.29 -11.54 6.76
N GLY A 23 8.97 -11.98 5.54
CA GLY A 23 8.40 -13.29 5.26
C GLY A 23 6.88 -13.32 5.05
N LEU A 24 6.22 -12.17 4.99
CA LEU A 24 4.80 -12.13 4.59
C LEU A 24 4.69 -12.36 3.08
N SER A 25 3.62 -13.05 2.66
CA SER A 25 3.26 -13.06 1.24
C SER A 25 2.94 -11.65 0.77
N LEU A 26 3.17 -11.38 -0.52
CA LEU A 26 2.81 -10.10 -1.14
C LEU A 26 1.33 -9.76 -0.94
N GLU A 27 0.46 -10.77 -1.04
CA GLU A 27 -0.98 -10.64 -0.85
C GLU A 27 -1.35 -10.19 0.58
N GLU A 28 -0.72 -10.77 1.60
CA GLU A 28 -0.97 -10.39 3.00
C GLU A 28 -0.38 -9.01 3.32
N ALA A 29 0.80 -8.70 2.80
CA ALA A 29 1.38 -7.36 2.91
C ALA A 29 0.47 -6.32 2.25
N ALA A 30 -0.07 -6.60 1.06
CA ALA A 30 -1.01 -5.72 0.37
C ALA A 30 -2.30 -5.52 1.18
N ARG A 31 -2.89 -6.59 1.75
CA ARG A 31 -4.06 -6.47 2.63
C ARG A 31 -3.80 -5.58 3.84
N ARG A 32 -2.64 -5.70 4.48
CA ARG A 32 -2.26 -4.88 5.65
C ARG A 32 -2.13 -3.40 5.34
N LEU A 33 -1.71 -3.07 4.11
CA LEU A 33 -1.48 -1.70 3.68
C LEU A 33 -2.70 -1.07 2.99
N SER A 34 -3.72 -1.87 2.63
CA SER A 34 -4.89 -1.39 1.89
C SER A 34 -6.23 -1.90 2.45
N THR A 35 -6.49 -3.21 2.37
CA THR A 35 -7.76 -3.83 2.76
C THR A 35 -8.10 -3.64 4.23
N TYR A 36 -7.20 -3.96 5.15
CA TYR A 36 -7.48 -3.86 6.59
C TYR A 36 -7.67 -2.41 7.04
N PRO A 37 -6.84 -1.42 6.62
CA PRO A 37 -7.09 -0.02 6.91
C PRO A 37 -8.42 0.48 6.34
N ALA A 38 -8.76 0.14 5.09
CA ALA A 38 -10.04 0.53 4.49
C ALA A 38 -11.22 -0.03 5.27
N ARG A 39 -11.17 -1.31 5.67
CA ARG A 39 -12.20 -1.94 6.50
C ARG A 39 -12.30 -1.30 7.88
N TYR A 40 -11.17 -1.06 8.54
CA TYR A 40 -11.13 -0.40 9.85
C TYR A 40 -11.78 0.99 9.82
N LEU A 41 -11.53 1.76 8.76
CA LEU A 41 -12.12 3.08 8.55
C LEU A 41 -13.54 3.06 7.96
N GLY A 42 -14.12 1.88 7.69
CA GLY A 42 -15.43 1.74 7.07
C GLY A 42 -15.51 2.20 5.60
N LEU A 43 -14.37 2.33 4.93
CA LEU A 43 -14.29 2.73 3.52
C LEU A 43 -14.68 1.57 2.62
N LYS A 44 -15.88 1.66 2.03
CA LYS A 44 -16.43 0.63 1.16
C LYS A 44 -16.05 0.78 -0.31
N ASP A 45 -15.43 1.90 -0.68
CA ASP A 45 -15.13 2.25 -2.07
C ASP A 45 -13.69 1.93 -2.50
N ARG A 46 -12.82 1.46 -1.60
CA ARG A 46 -11.39 1.15 -1.88
C ARG A 46 -10.83 0.05 -0.98
N GLY A 47 -9.55 -0.28 -1.18
CA GLY A 47 -8.82 -1.29 -0.41
C GLY A 47 -8.93 -2.71 -0.98
N GLU A 48 -9.64 -2.88 -2.10
CA GLU A 48 -9.83 -4.13 -2.81
C GLU A 48 -9.87 -3.83 -4.33
N ILE A 49 -9.29 -4.70 -5.15
CA ILE A 49 -9.36 -4.61 -6.61
C ILE A 49 -10.60 -5.39 -7.06
N ALA A 50 -11.71 -4.68 -7.27
CA ALA A 50 -12.97 -5.26 -7.70
C ALA A 50 -13.81 -4.25 -8.51
N PRO A 51 -14.71 -4.72 -9.40
CA PRO A 51 -15.65 -3.84 -10.07
C PRO A 51 -16.47 -2.97 -9.11
N GLY A 52 -16.69 -1.71 -9.47
CA GLY A 52 -17.43 -0.74 -8.65
C GLY A 52 -16.62 -0.07 -7.53
N LYS A 53 -15.36 -0.45 -7.32
CA LYS A 53 -14.42 0.23 -6.42
C LYS A 53 -13.64 1.32 -7.16
N ARG A 54 -13.06 2.28 -6.44
CA ARG A 54 -12.14 3.27 -6.99
C ARG A 54 -10.94 2.57 -7.61
N ALA A 55 -10.56 2.98 -8.81
CA ALA A 55 -9.33 2.56 -9.46
C ALA A 55 -8.11 3.35 -8.90
N ASP A 56 -7.93 3.28 -7.59
CA ASP A 56 -6.74 3.77 -6.87
C ASP A 56 -5.77 2.58 -6.75
N LEU A 57 -4.78 2.52 -7.65
CA LEU A 57 -3.95 1.34 -7.87
C LEU A 57 -2.47 1.69 -7.92
N LEU A 58 -1.63 0.74 -7.48
CA LEU A 58 -0.18 0.75 -7.71
C LEU A 58 0.17 -0.37 -8.68
N VAL A 59 1.00 -0.06 -9.67
CA VAL A 59 1.68 -1.06 -10.49
C VAL A 59 3.08 -1.22 -9.91
N LEU A 60 3.43 -2.46 -9.58
CA LEU A 60 4.72 -2.80 -8.98
C LEU A 60 5.52 -3.65 -9.97
N GLY A 61 6.81 -3.37 -10.08
CA GLY A 61 7.76 -4.23 -10.77
C GLY A 61 8.07 -5.50 -9.99
N GLU A 62 8.87 -6.39 -10.58
CA GLU A 62 9.28 -7.67 -9.94
C GLU A 62 10.05 -7.46 -8.62
N ASP A 63 10.72 -6.32 -8.48
CA ASP A 63 11.45 -5.91 -7.28
C ASP A 63 10.57 -5.17 -6.25
N LEU A 64 9.26 -5.11 -6.50
CA LEU A 64 8.26 -4.43 -5.68
C LEU A 64 8.51 -2.91 -5.54
N ARG A 65 9.22 -2.30 -6.50
CA ARG A 65 9.24 -0.84 -6.67
C ARG A 65 8.03 -0.40 -7.49
N VAL A 66 7.57 0.82 -7.22
CA VAL A 66 6.41 1.39 -7.91
C VAL A 66 6.83 1.80 -9.34
N GLU A 67 6.05 1.39 -10.32
CA GLU A 67 6.23 1.73 -11.74
C GLU A 67 5.10 2.63 -12.30
N ALA A 68 3.92 2.55 -11.68
CA ALA A 68 2.88 3.54 -11.88
C ALA A 68 1.97 3.68 -10.65
N VAL A 69 1.44 4.89 -10.47
CA VAL A 69 0.36 5.19 -9.53
C VAL A 69 -0.87 5.66 -10.31
N TYR A 70 -2.02 5.06 -10.03
CA TYR A 70 -3.31 5.46 -10.54
C TYR A 70 -4.19 5.98 -9.41
N LEU A 71 -4.87 7.10 -9.63
CA LEU A 71 -5.91 7.64 -8.76
C LEU A 71 -7.18 7.84 -9.56
N GLY A 72 -8.28 7.22 -9.14
CA GLY A 72 -9.56 7.23 -9.86
C GLY A 72 -9.44 6.77 -11.32
N GLY A 73 -8.51 5.85 -11.61
CA GLY A 73 -8.26 5.34 -12.96
C GLY A 73 -7.35 6.22 -13.82
N ARG A 74 -6.87 7.36 -13.30
CA ARG A 74 -5.91 8.22 -14.00
C ARG A 74 -4.51 7.97 -13.47
N ARG A 75 -3.55 7.77 -14.37
CA ARG A 75 -2.13 7.71 -13.99
C ARG A 75 -1.67 9.08 -13.51
N VAL A 76 -1.03 9.14 -12.35
CA VAL A 76 -0.54 10.40 -11.72
C VAL A 76 0.95 10.40 -11.42
N ALA A 77 1.57 9.21 -11.31
CA ALA A 77 3.01 9.10 -11.03
C ALA A 77 3.60 7.79 -11.60
N ARG A 78 4.91 7.64 -11.40
CA ARG A 78 5.69 6.41 -11.58
C ARG A 78 5.77 5.69 -10.25
#